data_AF-A0A1C7MJD0-F1
#
_entry.id   AF-A0A1C7MJD0-F1
#
_cell.length_a   1.000
_cell.length_b   1.000
_cell.length_c   1.000
_cell.angle_alpha   90.00
_cell.angle_beta   90.00
_cell.angle_gamma   90.00
#
_symmetry.space_group_name_H-M   'P 1'
#
loop_
_entity.id
_entity.type
_entity.pdbx_description
1 polymer ?
#
loop_
_entity_poly.entity_id
_entity_poly.type
_entity_poly.pdbx_seq_one_letter_code
_entity_poly.pdbx_strand_id
1 'polypeptide(L)'
;MFRFADAIPTINMLAPLFDRMTTHVISQRFTAAQAYAFWIEFVRSLSDEELSAEVTVSIYGDDKMTVEECWNRIPPAFAKLWSHYRSPSIPNSIRLLHWVCSYETGARFVRYVRKTFRI
;
A
#
# COMPACT_ATOMS: atom_id res chain seq x y z
N MET A 1 -7.37 -14.75 1.64
CA MET A 1 -6.08 -14.06 1.38
C MET A 1 -5.65 -13.42 2.69
N PHE A 2 -4.35 -13.37 3.02
CA PHE A 2 -3.90 -12.76 4.28
C PHE A 2 -4.08 -11.23 4.25
N ARG A 3 -4.66 -10.65 5.30
CA ARG A 3 -4.83 -9.20 5.43
C ARG A 3 -3.64 -8.56 6.15
N PHE A 4 -2.62 -8.18 5.39
CA PHE A 4 -1.38 -7.60 5.95
C PHE A 4 -1.56 -6.31 6.75
N ALA A 5 -2.70 -5.61 6.61
CA ALA A 5 -3.03 -4.45 7.45
C ALA A 5 -3.13 -4.79 8.94
N ASP A 6 -3.42 -6.04 9.29
CA ASP A 6 -3.52 -6.50 10.67
C ASP A 6 -2.15 -6.55 11.37
N ALA A 7 -1.05 -6.60 10.60
CA ALA A 7 0.32 -6.58 11.13
C ALA A 7 0.85 -5.17 11.42
N ILE A 8 0.18 -4.13 10.93
CA ILE A 8 0.65 -2.74 11.02
C ILE A 8 0.74 -2.22 12.46
N PRO A 9 -0.21 -2.50 13.37
CA PRO A 9 -0.08 -2.07 14.77
C PRO A 9 1.16 -2.62 15.46
N THR A 10 1.59 -3.83 15.08
CA THR A 10 2.81 -4.46 15.61
C THR A 10 4.06 -3.87 14.97
N ILE A 11 4.05 -3.68 13.64
CA ILE A 11 5.18 -3.12 12.90
C ILE A 11 4.70 -1.93 12.08
N ASN A 12 4.76 -0.74 12.69
CA ASN A 12 4.26 0.50 12.09
C ASN A 12 4.96 0.87 10.77
N MET A 13 6.21 0.40 10.56
CA MET A 13 6.99 0.60 9.33
C MET A 13 6.44 -0.12 8.09
N LEU A 14 5.52 -1.06 8.27
CA LEU A 14 4.85 -1.72 7.15
C LEU A 14 3.98 -0.75 6.34
N ALA A 15 3.36 0.23 6.99
CA ALA A 15 2.52 1.20 6.30
C ALA A 15 3.26 2.07 5.27
N PRO A 16 4.37 2.77 5.60
CA PRO A 16 5.11 3.55 4.61
C PRO A 16 5.72 2.67 3.52
N LEU A 17 6.12 1.43 3.85
CA LEU A 17 6.58 0.46 2.85
C LEU A 17 5.47 0.13 1.85
N PHE A 18 4.28 -0.28 2.33
CA PHE A 18 3.16 -0.62 1.47
C PHE A 18 2.67 0.57 0.65
N ASP A 19 2.66 1.77 1.22
CA ASP A 19 2.32 3.00 0.50
C ASP A 19 3.29 3.24 -0.67
N ARG A 20 4.60 3.21 -0.41
CA ARG A 20 5.61 3.39 -1.48
C ARG A 20 5.61 2.28 -2.51
N MET A 21 5.23 1.05 -2.17
CA MET A 21 5.11 -0.04 -3.14
C MET A 21 3.85 0.08 -4.02
N THR A 22 2.76 0.59 -3.46
CA THR A 22 1.44 0.62 -4.11
C THR A 22 1.01 2.01 -4.60
N THR A 23 1.85 3.03 -4.39
CA THR A 23 1.56 4.40 -4.81
C THR A 23 1.26 4.50 -6.30
N HIS A 24 0.29 5.36 -6.63
CA HIS A 24 -0.05 5.68 -8.01
C HIS A 24 0.95 6.65 -8.65
N VAL A 25 1.79 7.32 -7.86
CA VAL A 25 2.84 8.23 -8.35
C VAL A 25 4.08 7.43 -8.70
N ILE A 26 4.28 7.16 -9.99
CA ILE A 26 5.36 6.27 -10.48
C ILE A 26 6.75 6.72 -10.00
N SER A 27 7.03 8.02 -9.98
CA SER A 27 8.32 8.55 -9.53
C SER A 27 8.61 8.32 -8.05
N GLN A 28 7.57 8.08 -7.24
CA GLN A 28 7.68 7.81 -5.82
C GLN A 28 7.59 6.31 -5.50
N ARG A 29 7.29 5.47 -6.50
CA ARG A 29 7.09 4.04 -6.29
C ARG A 29 8.44 3.37 -6.06
N PHE A 30 8.54 2.60 -4.98
CA PHE A 30 9.70 1.78 -4.74
C PHE A 30 9.83 0.68 -5.78
N THR A 31 11.04 0.55 -6.31
CA THR A 31 11.47 -0.68 -6.98
C THR A 31 11.58 -1.81 -5.97
N ALA A 32 11.58 -3.07 -6.44
CA ALA A 32 11.76 -4.22 -5.56
C ALA A 32 13.05 -4.12 -4.72
N ALA A 33 14.14 -3.62 -5.32
CA ALA A 33 15.40 -3.41 -4.63
C ALA A 33 15.31 -2.33 -3.53
N GLN A 34 14.64 -1.21 -3.80
CA GLN A 34 14.43 -0.15 -2.80
C GLN A 34 13.52 -0.61 -1.66
N ALA A 35 12.44 -1.33 -1.98
CA ALA A 35 11.54 -1.89 -0.98
C ALA A 35 12.28 -2.88 -0.07
N TYR A 36 13.16 -3.71 -0.64
CA TYR A 36 13.99 -4.65 0.12
C TYR A 36 15.04 -3.95 0.98
N ALA A 37 15.72 -2.93 0.45
CA ALA A 37 16.69 -2.15 1.22
C ALA A 37 16.01 -1.45 2.41
N PHE A 38 14.88 -0.79 2.17
CA PHE A 38 14.06 -0.19 3.22
C PHE A 38 13.62 -1.23 4.26
N TRP A 39 13.22 -2.43 3.80
CA TRP A 39 12.85 -3.54 4.68
C TRP A 39 13.99 -3.95 5.60
N ILE A 40 15.18 -4.18 5.06
CA ILE A 40 16.36 -4.54 5.85
C ILE A 40 16.67 -3.46 6.89
N GLU A 41 16.67 -2.19 6.49
CA GLU A 41 16.99 -1.09 7.39
C GLU A 41 16.06 -1.06 8.59
N PHE A 42 14.75 -1.17 8.38
CA PHE A 42 13.82 -1.12 9.51
C PHE A 42 13.83 -2.42 10.32
N VAL A 43 13.92 -3.60 9.70
CA VAL A 43 13.92 -4.88 10.45
C VAL A 43 15.13 -4.95 11.38
N ARG A 44 16.28 -4.41 10.99
CA ARG A 44 17.46 -4.32 11.85
C ARG A 44 17.30 -3.35 13.02
N SER A 45 16.32 -2.46 12.96
CA SER A 45 16.01 -1.51 14.04
C SER A 45 14.95 -2.02 15.02
N LEU A 46 14.27 -3.13 14.71
CA LEU A 46 13.28 -3.75 15.59
C LEU A 46 13.96 -4.50 16.73
N SER A 47 13.31 -4.52 17.90
CA SER A 47 13.76 -5.34 19.02
C SER A 47 13.35 -6.81 18.85
N ASP A 48 13.99 -7.72 19.59
CA ASP A 48 13.63 -9.14 19.56
C ASP A 48 12.18 -9.36 20.03
N GLU A 49 11.67 -8.51 20.94
CA GLU A 49 10.28 -8.54 21.40
C GLU A 49 9.30 -8.15 20.27
N GLU A 50 9.64 -7.15 19.45
CA GLU A 50 8.82 -6.76 18.29
C GLU A 50 8.85 -7.83 17.19
N LEU A 51 10.00 -8.50 17.01
CA LEU A 51 10.17 -9.56 16.03
C LEU A 51 9.45 -10.86 16.42
N SER A 52 9.37 -11.13 17.72
CA SER A 52 8.70 -12.31 18.30
C SER A 52 7.22 -12.06 18.62
N ALA A 53 6.73 -10.83 18.46
CA ALA A 53 5.35 -10.49 18.72
C ALA A 53 4.39 -11.29 17.82
N GLU A 54 3.39 -11.88 18.44
CA GLU A 54 2.37 -12.64 17.73
C GLU A 54 1.44 -11.69 16.96
N VAL A 55 1.30 -11.93 15.66
CA VAL A 55 0.41 -11.16 14.80
C VAL A 55 -0.74 -12.04 14.35
N THR A 56 -1.94 -11.73 14.83
CA THR A 56 -3.16 -12.39 14.36
C THR A 56 -3.59 -11.77 13.03
N VAL A 57 -3.27 -12.45 11.93
CA VAL A 57 -3.70 -12.02 10.59
C VAL A 57 -5.03 -12.68 10.25
N SER A 58 -6.03 -11.88 9.90
CA SER A 58 -7.31 -12.42 9.45
C SER A 58 -7.17 -13.15 8.10
N ILE A 59 -7.66 -14.40 8.04
CA ILE A 59 -7.63 -15.25 6.83
C ILE A 59 -8.83 -14.95 5.91
N TYR A 60 -9.89 -14.37 6.48
CA TYR A 60 -11.18 -14.06 5.84
C TYR A 60 -11.43 -12.56 5.65
N GLY A 61 -10.38 -11.72 5.76
CA GLY A 61 -10.52 -10.28 5.56
C GLY A 61 -10.91 -9.94 4.11
N ASP A 62 -11.70 -8.87 3.94
CA ASP A 62 -11.99 -8.28 2.62
C ASP A 62 -10.68 -8.10 1.83
N ASP A 63 -10.67 -8.58 0.58
CA ASP A 63 -9.49 -8.71 -0.29
C ASP A 63 -8.84 -7.35 -0.61
N LYS A 64 -9.56 -6.25 -0.33
CA LYS A 64 -9.16 -4.89 -0.64
C LYS A 64 -8.59 -4.18 0.57
N MET A 65 -7.37 -4.52 0.95
CA MET A 65 -6.56 -3.69 1.83
C MET A 65 -6.28 -2.34 1.16
N THR A 66 -6.64 -1.24 1.82
CA THR A 66 -6.34 0.11 1.34
C THR A 66 -5.16 0.71 2.09
N VAL A 67 -4.38 1.54 1.41
CA VAL A 67 -3.27 2.28 2.03
C VAL A 67 -3.78 3.22 3.13
N GLU A 68 -4.97 3.80 2.98
CA GLU A 68 -5.57 4.63 4.04
C GLU A 68 -5.83 3.85 5.32
N GLU A 69 -6.32 2.62 5.22
CA GLU A 69 -6.49 1.75 6.38
C GLU A 69 -5.15 1.46 7.07
N CYS A 70 -4.07 1.32 6.29
CA CYS A 70 -2.74 1.14 6.83
C CYS A 70 -2.33 2.32 7.71
N TRP A 71 -2.50 3.54 7.22
CA TRP A 71 -2.18 4.75 7.96
C TRP A 71 -3.08 4.99 9.18
N ASN A 72 -4.34 4.54 9.12
CA ASN A 72 -5.29 4.69 10.23
C ASN A 72 -4.98 3.75 11.42
N ARG A 73 -4.24 2.65 11.19
CA ARG A 73 -3.86 1.68 12.21
C ARG A 73 -2.59 2.04 12.99
N ILE A 74 -1.86 3.06 12.52
CA ILE A 74 -0.61 3.51 13.15
C ILE A 74 -0.92 4.59 14.20
N PRO A 75 -0.13 4.67 15.30
CA PRO A 75 -0.19 5.80 16.22
C PRO A 75 -0.04 7.16 15.51
N PRO A 76 -0.88 8.17 15.84
CA PRO A 76 -0.91 9.44 15.13
C PRO A 76 0.41 10.22 15.21
N ALA A 77 1.18 10.06 16.30
CA ALA A 77 2.51 10.65 16.45
C ALA A 77 3.48 10.14 15.37
N PHE A 78 3.44 8.84 15.10
CA PHE A 78 4.27 8.20 14.08
C PHE A 78 3.79 8.55 12.67
N ALA A 79 2.47 8.54 12.44
CA ALA A 79 1.90 8.96 11.16
C ALA A 79 2.32 10.39 10.77
N LYS A 80 2.47 11.28 11.76
CA LYS A 80 2.98 12.65 11.53
C LYS A 80 4.46 12.66 11.13
N LEU A 81 5.30 11.90 11.84
CA LEU A 81 6.74 11.80 11.56
C LEU A 81 7.00 11.26 10.14
N TRP A 82 6.22 10.26 9.73
CA TRP A 82 6.36 9.57 8.45
C TRP A 82 5.43 10.09 7.35
N SER A 83 4.79 11.24 7.57
CA SER A 83 3.82 11.84 6.63
C SER A 83 4.38 12.09 5.22
N HIS A 84 5.67 12.31 5.09
CA HIS A 84 6.35 12.49 3.80
C HIS A 84 6.42 11.22 2.94
N TYR A 85 6.23 10.04 3.54
CA TYR A 85 6.06 8.77 2.83
C TYR A 85 4.65 8.55 2.32
N ARG A 86 3.68 9.34 2.79
CA ARG A 86 2.28 9.18 2.43
C ARG A 86 2.04 9.60 0.98
N SER A 87 1.37 8.75 0.22
CA SER A 87 0.95 9.11 -1.14
C SER A 87 0.01 10.31 -1.14
N PRO A 88 0.08 11.17 -2.17
CA PRO A 88 -0.92 12.22 -2.35
C PRO A 88 -2.30 11.60 -2.57
N SER A 89 -3.35 12.42 -2.46
CA SER A 89 -4.71 11.99 -2.76
C SER A 89 -4.81 11.51 -4.21
N ILE A 90 -5.57 10.43 -4.42
CA ILE A 90 -5.80 9.87 -5.74
C ILE A 90 -6.46 10.94 -6.62
N PRO A 91 -5.87 11.30 -7.78
CA PRO A 91 -6.46 12.24 -8.72
C PRO A 91 -7.87 11.81 -9.15
N ASN A 92 -8.74 12.79 -9.37
CA ASN A 92 -10.12 12.52 -9.81
C ASN A 92 -10.16 11.75 -11.14
N SER A 93 -9.15 11.90 -12.01
CA SER A 93 -9.02 11.13 -13.25
C SER A 93 -8.84 9.62 -13.01
N ILE A 94 -8.05 9.23 -11.99
CA ILE A 94 -7.87 7.83 -11.61
C ILE A 94 -9.15 7.30 -10.97
N ARG A 95 -9.82 8.09 -10.12
CA ARG A 95 -11.13 7.73 -9.55
C ARG A 95 -12.17 7.48 -10.65
N LEU A 96 -12.23 8.36 -11.66
CA LEU A 96 -13.09 8.19 -12.82
C LEU A 96 -12.74 6.91 -13.59
N LEU A 97 -11.44 6.65 -13.81
CA LEU A 97 -10.99 5.44 -14.49
C LEU A 97 -11.41 4.17 -13.74
N HIS A 98 -11.26 4.15 -12.40
CA HIS A 98 -11.71 3.04 -11.56
C HIS A 98 -13.23 2.85 -11.66
N TRP A 99 -13.99 3.94 -11.65
CA TRP A 99 -15.43 3.90 -11.82
C TRP A 99 -15.82 3.35 -13.21
N VAL A 100 -15.20 3.81 -14.29
CA VAL A 100 -15.42 3.28 -15.64
C VAL A 100 -15.07 1.79 -15.71
N CYS A 101 -13.94 1.37 -15.11
CA CYS A 101 -13.53 -0.03 -15.08
C CYS A 101 -14.41 -0.92 -14.19
N SER A 102 -15.27 -0.34 -13.35
CA SER A 102 -16.22 -1.12 -12.55
C SER A 102 -17.36 -1.71 -13.41
N TYR A 103 -17.59 -1.16 -14.59
CA TYR A 103 -18.50 -1.70 -15.60
C TYR A 103 -17.73 -2.59 -16.60
N GLU A 104 -18.27 -3.76 -16.95
CA GLU A 104 -17.63 -4.68 -17.91
C GLU A 104 -17.29 -4.01 -19.25
N THR A 105 -18.21 -3.21 -19.80
CA THR A 105 -18.01 -2.49 -21.06
C THR A 105 -16.88 -1.47 -20.95
N GLY A 106 -16.81 -0.75 -19.84
CA GLY A 106 -15.75 0.22 -19.57
C GLY A 106 -14.39 -0.45 -19.41
N ALA A 107 -14.33 -1.56 -18.67
CA ALA A 107 -13.11 -2.36 -18.53
C ALA A 107 -12.60 -2.90 -19.88
N ARG A 108 -13.52 -3.36 -20.75
CA ARG A 108 -13.17 -3.83 -22.11
C ARG A 108 -12.62 -2.69 -22.97
N PHE A 109 -13.23 -1.52 -22.90
CA PHE A 109 -12.77 -0.32 -23.62
C PHE A 109 -11.37 0.10 -23.17
N VAL A 110 -11.14 0.22 -21.86
CA VAL A 110 -9.83 0.59 -21.30
C VAL A 110 -8.76 -0.43 -21.72
N ARG A 111 -9.05 -1.73 -21.68
CA ARG A 111 -8.13 -2.78 -22.17
C ARG A 111 -7.80 -2.62 -23.65
N TYR A 112 -8.77 -2.29 -24.48
CA TYR A 112 -8.55 -2.05 -25.91
C TYR A 112 -7.63 -0.86 -26.14
N VAL A 113 -7.95 0.30 -25.53
CA VAL A 113 -7.11 1.51 -25.60
C VAL A 113 -5.69 1.20 -25.15
N ARG A 114 -5.55 0.51 -24.01
CA ARG A 114 -4.25 0.12 -23.47
C ARG A 114 -3.42 -0.72 -24.44
N LYS A 115 -4.06 -1.68 -25.11
CA LYS A 115 -3.42 -2.55 -26.11
C LYS A 115 -2.99 -1.78 -27.37
N THR A 116 -3.81 -0.83 -27.82
CA THR A 116 -3.55 -0.03 -29.02
C THR A 116 -2.41 0.97 -28.79
N PHE A 117 -2.37 1.61 -27.63
CA PHE A 117 -1.37 2.65 -27.31
C PHE A 117 -0.14 2.14 -26.54
N ARG A 118 -0.09 0.86 -26.15
CA ARG A 118 1.00 0.23 -25.35
C ARG A 118 1.33 0.99 -24.04
N ILE A 119 0.30 1.40 -23.31
CA ILE A 119 0.40 2.08 -22.00
C ILE A 119 0.06 1.10 -20.86
#